data_AF-A2FI76-F1
#
_entry.id   AF-A2FI76-F1
#
_cell.length_a   1.000
_cell.length_b   1.000
_cell.length_c   1.000
_cell.angle_alpha   90.00
_cell.angle_beta   90.00
_cell.angle_gamma   90.00
#
_symmetry.space_group_name_H-M   'P 1'
#
loop_
_entity.id
_entity.type
_entity.pdbx_description
1 polymer ?
#
loop_
_entity_poly.entity_id
_entity_poly.type
_entity_poly.pdbx_seq_one_letter_code
_entity_poly.pdbx_strand_id
1 'polypeptide(L)'
;MNCITDEDLIQKIASISSAFREDIRLAYEKPTDFGNVVPPLKSSNEILTQNHPNNVQKFNTGSRSSMTQIMPNNQPFYIVVHPERKRKGVSYMFLFSPWYSLLINDKTHEIEVLPEDAQYFIDKKNFIIFMNSEERKFTHKIKFEVLQMIIDHQFSNSLEPFFLSYLANNQLPPSTNLISTYLYKIVFNESFLVAYHKIPSKYLTNNIMENWYTASQMSFDSVFTTLVRYYLKDQSFNHIDLNDDTFITRITKIIIKNDRKFNEFTNSLQQTFDDPINKFLPAFSQITTKTTLHMTLFILYFEATKKFNAQTGYLAIGKLLYFAGIHPYLVANNCESDSVYKEILTFSPNLDVNIHLNLKEIMKRFTQTSKKLKQPASNADSFNAYSELLQNISNNDIDFLSIVRRVEKEIPV
;
A
#
# COMPACT_ATOMS: atom_id res chain seq x y z
N MET A 1 9.52 4.31 34.98
CA MET A 1 9.32 4.20 33.52
C MET A 1 8.20 5.16 33.17
N ASN A 2 8.55 6.32 32.62
CA ASN A 2 7.51 7.22 32.10
C ASN A 2 7.16 6.68 30.72
N CYS A 3 6.00 6.01 30.62
CA CYS A 3 5.36 5.78 29.35
C CYS A 3 5.11 7.16 28.73
N ILE A 4 5.85 7.48 27.68
CA ILE A 4 5.53 8.59 26.81
C ILE A 4 4.16 8.24 26.25
N THR A 5 3.13 8.98 26.64
CA THR A 5 1.78 8.76 26.12
C THR A 5 1.75 9.17 24.65
N ASP A 6 0.80 8.65 23.88
CA ASP A 6 0.60 9.08 22.50
C ASP A 6 0.44 10.61 22.39
N GLU A 7 -0.09 11.26 23.43
CA GLU A 7 -0.22 12.72 23.54
C GLU A 7 1.13 13.44 23.70
N ASP A 8 2.08 12.87 24.46
CA ASP A 8 3.45 13.41 24.59
C ASP A 8 4.21 13.31 23.26
N LEU A 9 3.97 12.23 22.50
CA LEU A 9 4.54 12.03 21.17
C LEU A 9 3.93 13.02 20.17
N ILE A 10 2.61 13.22 20.22
CA ILE A 10 1.88 14.18 19.37
C ILE A 10 2.30 15.62 19.67
N GLN A 11 2.48 16.01 20.95
CA GLN A 11 2.98 17.33 21.33
C GLN A 11 4.43 17.57 20.88
N LYS A 12 5.31 16.56 21.01
CA LYS A 12 6.67 16.64 20.47
C LYS A 12 6.66 16.81 18.95
N ILE A 13 5.83 16.07 18.23
CA ILE A 13 5.72 16.15 16.77
C ILE A 13 5.12 17.51 16.34
N ALA A 14 4.12 18.03 17.05
CA ALA A 14 3.55 19.36 16.78
C ALA A 14 4.54 20.50 17.08
N SER A 15 5.40 20.35 18.09
CA SER A 15 6.49 21.31 18.36
C SER A 15 7.56 21.26 17.26
N ILE A 16 7.80 20.08 16.67
CA ILE A 16 8.76 19.88 15.58
C ILE A 16 8.18 20.35 14.23
N SER A 17 6.87 20.25 14.01
CA SER A 17 6.21 20.75 12.78
C SER A 17 6.27 22.27 12.64
N SER A 18 6.20 23.01 13.76
CA SER A 18 6.37 24.48 13.78
C SER A 18 7.78 24.96 13.38
N ALA A 19 8.77 24.06 13.37
CA ALA A 19 10.16 24.35 12.99
C ALA A 19 10.50 23.96 11.54
N PHE A 20 9.55 23.38 10.80
CA PHE A 20 9.61 23.27 9.35
C PHE A 20 8.90 24.52 8.76
N ARG A 21 9.57 25.22 7.84
CA ARG A 21 9.21 26.54 7.27
C ARG A 21 7.70 26.86 7.18
N GLU A 22 7.40 28.15 7.37
CA GLU A 22 6.08 28.83 7.40
C GLU A 22 5.14 28.64 6.18
N ASP A 23 5.53 27.88 5.16
CA ASP A 23 4.76 27.74 3.91
C ASP A 23 3.87 26.49 3.83
N ILE A 24 3.85 25.63 4.85
CA ILE A 24 2.92 24.48 4.92
C ILE A 24 1.97 24.68 6.11
N ARG A 25 0.94 25.50 5.91
CA ARG A 25 -0.20 25.57 6.85
C ARG A 25 -1.11 24.37 6.61
N LEU A 26 -0.98 23.35 7.46
CA LEU A 26 -2.04 22.34 7.66
C LEU A 26 -3.26 23.04 8.28
N ALA A 27 -4.35 23.14 7.53
CA ALA A 27 -5.63 23.60 8.07
C ALA A 27 -6.23 22.49 8.95
N TYR A 28 -6.24 22.71 10.26
CA TYR A 28 -7.02 21.92 11.20
C TYR A 28 -8.17 22.81 11.72
N GLU A 29 -9.40 22.50 11.33
CA GLU A 29 -10.57 22.98 12.07
C GLU A 29 -10.76 22.12 13.32
N LYS A 30 -10.77 22.76 14.49
CA LYS A 30 -11.09 22.14 15.78
C LYS A 30 -12.60 22.15 16.00
N PRO A 31 -13.20 21.08 16.57
CA PRO A 31 -14.36 21.21 17.42
C PRO A 31 -13.91 21.64 18.83
N THR A 32 -14.73 22.48 19.46
CA THR A 32 -14.55 23.19 20.73
C THR A 32 -14.49 22.33 21.99
N ASP A 33 -13.62 22.79 22.90
CA ASP A 33 -13.54 22.73 24.37
C ASP A 33 -14.37 21.71 25.19
N PHE A 34 -13.68 21.02 26.11
CA PHE A 34 -13.78 21.09 27.59
C PHE A 34 -12.72 20.08 28.12
N GLY A 35 -11.94 20.24 29.19
CA GLY A 35 -11.73 21.26 30.20
C GLY A 35 -10.79 20.62 31.23
N ASN A 36 -9.67 21.30 31.52
CA ASN A 36 -8.70 21.20 32.64
C ASN A 36 -8.77 20.02 33.64
N VAL A 37 -7.62 19.43 33.97
CA VAL A 37 -6.78 19.74 35.16
C VAL A 37 -5.77 18.57 35.36
N VAL A 38 -4.52 18.95 35.54
CA VAL A 38 -3.30 18.15 35.82
C VAL A 38 -2.80 18.61 37.21
N PRO A 39 -1.84 18.00 37.97
CA PRO A 39 -1.27 16.63 38.17
C PRO A 39 -1.16 16.33 39.72
N PRO A 40 -0.14 15.68 40.36
CA PRO A 40 1.02 14.86 39.93
C PRO A 40 1.42 13.62 40.80
N LEU A 41 2.19 12.73 40.12
CA LEU A 41 3.41 11.96 40.50
C LEU A 41 3.78 11.65 41.97
N LYS A 42 4.25 10.39 42.17
CA LYS A 42 5.50 9.90 42.84
C LYS A 42 5.34 8.38 43.10
N SER A 43 6.32 7.48 43.19
CA SER A 43 7.79 7.46 43.11
C SER A 43 8.25 5.98 43.20
N SER A 44 9.33 5.65 42.47
CA SER A 44 10.39 4.64 42.67
C SER A 44 10.32 3.54 43.77
N ASN A 45 10.78 2.32 43.41
CA ASN A 45 11.93 1.55 43.98
C ASN A 45 12.02 0.16 43.30
N GLU A 46 13.10 -0.25 42.61
CA GLU A 46 14.31 -0.97 43.11
C GLU A 46 13.97 -2.39 43.64
N ILE A 47 14.45 -3.55 43.13
CA ILE A 47 15.84 -4.09 43.01
C ILE A 47 15.85 -5.50 42.34
N LEU A 48 16.93 -5.77 41.56
CA LEU A 48 17.70 -7.02 41.20
C LEU A 48 17.12 -8.46 41.40
N THR A 49 17.44 -9.52 40.62
CA THR A 49 18.77 -10.06 40.20
C THR A 49 18.66 -11.27 39.20
N GLN A 50 19.62 -11.38 38.25
CA GLN A 50 20.39 -12.58 37.78
C GLN A 50 19.69 -13.74 36.99
N ASN A 51 20.22 -14.42 35.95
CA ASN A 51 21.56 -14.61 35.34
C ASN A 51 21.47 -15.12 33.87
N HIS A 52 22.41 -14.70 33.02
CA HIS A 52 22.82 -15.35 31.75
C HIS A 52 24.14 -16.12 31.96
N PRO A 53 24.59 -16.94 30.99
CA PRO A 53 25.98 -16.78 30.55
C PRO A 53 26.12 -16.57 29.04
N ASN A 54 26.96 -15.58 28.74
CA ASN A 54 27.43 -15.11 27.45
C ASN A 54 28.64 -15.92 26.97
N ASN A 55 28.90 -15.91 25.67
CA ASN A 55 30.25 -15.76 25.13
C ASN A 55 30.21 -14.94 23.83
N VAL A 56 30.30 -13.61 23.99
CA VAL A 56 30.68 -12.68 22.93
C VAL A 56 31.96 -12.02 23.40
N GLN A 57 33.03 -12.18 22.63
CA GLN A 57 34.31 -11.50 22.85
C GLN A 57 34.09 -9.98 22.80
N LYS A 58 34.32 -9.31 23.94
CA LYS A 58 34.35 -7.85 24.04
C LYS A 58 35.64 -7.33 23.43
N PHE A 59 35.53 -6.64 22.30
CA PHE A 59 36.58 -5.72 21.88
C PHE A 59 36.57 -4.49 22.79
N ASN A 60 37.76 -4.12 23.27
CA ASN A 60 38.00 -3.01 24.18
C ASN A 60 37.76 -1.68 23.44
N THR A 61 36.55 -1.12 23.54
CA THR A 61 36.24 0.24 23.07
C THR A 61 36.52 1.23 24.20
N GLY A 62 37.73 1.78 24.22
CA GLY A 62 38.04 2.94 25.07
C GLY A 62 37.09 4.10 24.76
N SER A 63 36.36 4.56 25.78
CA SER A 63 35.58 5.83 25.86
C SER A 63 34.61 6.15 24.71
N ARG A 64 33.61 5.29 24.44
CA ARG A 64 32.54 5.54 23.44
C ARG A 64 31.12 5.56 24.05
N SER A 65 30.91 6.31 25.13
CA SER A 65 29.62 6.35 25.86
C SER A 65 28.44 7.03 25.12
N SER A 66 28.60 7.46 23.86
CA SER A 66 27.56 8.11 23.06
C SER A 66 27.21 7.42 21.73
N MET A 67 27.77 6.24 21.45
CA MET A 67 27.52 5.55 20.19
C MET A 67 26.33 4.60 20.29
N THR A 68 25.33 4.76 19.41
CA THR A 68 24.22 3.82 19.24
C THR A 68 24.64 2.73 18.25
N GLN A 69 24.64 1.47 18.67
CA GLN A 69 24.85 0.33 17.76
C GLN A 69 23.53 -0.02 17.07
N ILE A 70 23.56 -0.20 15.75
CA ILE A 70 22.41 -0.78 15.02
C ILE A 70 22.47 -2.29 15.22
N MET A 71 21.43 -2.85 15.84
CA MET A 71 21.41 -4.28 16.15
C MET A 71 21.02 -5.10 14.91
N PRO A 72 21.51 -6.35 14.77
CA PRO A 72 21.19 -7.20 13.61
C PRO A 72 19.70 -7.49 13.43
N ASN A 73 18.89 -7.37 14.48
CA ASN A 73 17.45 -7.59 14.46
C ASN A 73 16.63 -6.31 14.20
N ASN A 74 17.28 -5.18 13.93
CA ASN A 74 16.59 -3.95 13.56
C ASN A 74 15.77 -4.12 12.28
N GLN A 75 14.70 -3.35 12.15
CA GLN A 75 13.92 -3.36 10.92
C GLN A 75 14.70 -2.71 9.77
N PRO A 76 14.44 -3.09 8.51
CA PRO A 76 15.12 -2.49 7.38
C PRO A 76 14.86 -0.99 7.27
N PHE A 77 15.91 -0.22 6.99
CA PHE A 77 15.85 1.22 6.77
C PHE A 77 16.98 1.66 5.83
N TYR A 78 16.98 2.93 5.44
CA TYR A 78 18.10 3.47 4.68
C TYR A 78 18.47 4.89 5.10
N ILE A 79 19.74 5.24 4.90
CA ILE A 79 20.27 6.58 5.18
C ILE A 79 21.23 7.02 4.08
N VAL A 80 21.20 8.31 3.75
CA VAL A 80 22.17 8.94 2.87
C VAL A 80 23.38 9.37 3.70
N VAL A 81 24.55 8.87 3.31
CA VAL A 81 25.81 9.04 4.02
C VAL A 81 26.90 9.58 3.09
N HIS A 82 27.80 10.40 3.63
CA HIS A 82 28.89 11.05 2.91
C HIS A 82 30.24 10.67 3.53
N PRO A 83 31.24 10.22 2.76
CA PRO A 83 32.55 9.88 3.31
C PRO A 83 33.18 11.08 4.02
N GLU A 84 33.73 10.87 5.21
CA GLU A 84 34.33 11.96 6.00
C GLU A 84 35.61 12.53 5.33
N ARG A 85 36.36 11.70 4.60
CA ARG A 85 37.75 12.02 4.18
C ARG A 85 38.05 11.92 2.68
N LYS A 86 37.11 11.54 1.82
CA LYS A 86 37.40 11.33 0.38
C LYS A 86 36.32 11.93 -0.52
N ARG A 87 36.74 12.94 -1.30
CA ARG A 87 36.03 13.60 -2.42
C ARG A 87 34.73 14.32 -2.01
N LYS A 88 34.80 15.66 -1.94
CA LYS A 88 33.61 16.52 -1.86
C LYS A 88 32.61 16.10 -2.95
N GLY A 89 31.38 15.79 -2.55
CA GLY A 89 30.27 15.51 -3.47
C GLY A 89 30.07 14.06 -3.88
N VAL A 90 30.60 13.07 -3.15
CA VAL A 90 30.15 11.66 -3.26
C VAL A 90 29.16 11.37 -2.12
N SER A 91 27.96 10.93 -2.48
CA SER A 91 26.92 10.42 -1.58
C SER A 91 26.81 8.92 -1.77
N TYR A 92 26.57 8.21 -0.67
CA TYR A 92 26.18 6.81 -0.68
C TYR A 92 24.81 6.68 -0.02
N MET A 93 24.00 5.76 -0.51
CA MET A 93 22.83 5.27 0.22
C MET A 93 23.22 3.98 0.92
N PHE A 94 23.18 4.00 2.24
CA PHE A 94 23.30 2.81 3.06
C PHE A 94 21.91 2.20 3.25
N LEU A 95 21.72 0.97 2.76
CA LEU A 95 20.49 0.21 2.90
C LEU A 95 20.75 -0.88 3.92
N PHE A 96 20.15 -0.75 5.10
CA PHE A 96 20.24 -1.74 6.16
C PHE A 96 19.12 -2.77 6.02
N SER A 97 19.48 -4.05 6.16
CA SER A 97 18.54 -5.14 6.37
C SER A 97 19.21 -6.22 7.22
N PRO A 98 18.47 -6.92 8.10
CA PRO A 98 19.01 -8.02 8.92
C PRO A 98 19.78 -9.10 8.15
N TRP A 99 19.43 -9.33 6.88
CA TRP A 99 20.00 -10.40 6.06
C TRP A 99 21.23 -9.97 5.25
N TYR A 100 21.34 -8.67 4.96
CA TYR A 100 22.43 -8.08 4.18
C TYR A 100 22.27 -6.57 4.20
N SER A 101 23.39 -5.86 4.12
CA SER A 101 23.41 -4.40 4.00
C SER A 101 24.19 -3.98 2.75
N LEU A 102 23.76 -2.88 2.13
CA LEU A 102 24.33 -2.39 0.88
C LEU A 102 24.79 -0.94 1.03
N LEU A 103 25.87 -0.58 0.35
CA LEU A 103 26.21 0.81 0.01
C LEU A 103 26.02 1.02 -1.49
N ILE A 104 25.21 2.01 -1.87
CA ILE A 104 24.99 2.38 -3.26
C ILE A 104 25.61 3.75 -3.49
N ASN A 105 26.54 3.86 -4.44
CA ASN A 105 27.03 5.17 -4.87
C ASN A 105 25.93 5.90 -5.64
N ASP A 106 25.52 7.06 -5.14
CA ASP A 106 24.42 7.86 -5.69
C ASP A 106 24.68 8.33 -7.13
N LYS A 107 25.96 8.53 -7.51
CA LYS A 107 26.34 9.02 -8.84
C LYS A 107 26.59 7.91 -9.86
N THR A 108 27.22 6.82 -9.45
CA THR A 108 27.61 5.74 -10.36
C THR A 108 26.64 4.58 -10.34
N HIS A 109 25.73 4.53 -9.37
CA HIS A 109 24.85 3.39 -9.08
C HIS A 109 25.61 2.07 -8.89
N GLU A 110 26.90 2.14 -8.55
CA GLU A 110 27.70 0.99 -8.13
C GLU A 110 27.26 0.55 -6.74
N ILE A 111 27.19 -0.76 -6.55
CA ILE A 111 26.71 -1.37 -5.30
C ILE A 111 27.84 -2.15 -4.66
N GLU A 112 28.07 -1.86 -3.39
CA GLU A 112 28.92 -2.65 -2.51
C GLU A 112 28.01 -3.43 -1.54
N VAL A 113 28.10 -4.76 -1.59
CA VAL A 113 27.49 -5.64 -0.60
C VAL A 113 28.42 -5.71 0.60
N LEU A 114 27.93 -5.35 1.78
CA LEU A 114 28.73 -5.37 2.99
C LEU A 114 28.78 -6.78 3.58
N PRO A 115 29.92 -7.19 4.17
CA PRO A 115 30.05 -8.48 4.85
C PRO A 115 29.02 -8.68 5.97
N GLU A 116 28.63 -9.93 6.23
CA GLU A 116 27.65 -10.27 7.28
C GLU A 116 28.14 -9.93 8.69
N ASP A 117 29.45 -9.94 8.92
CA ASP A 117 30.09 -9.59 10.19
C ASP A 117 30.30 -8.08 10.39
N ALA A 118 29.88 -7.26 9.41
CA ALA A 118 29.97 -5.81 9.50
C ALA A 118 29.11 -5.28 10.66
N GLN A 119 29.67 -4.35 11.43
CA GLN A 119 28.98 -3.67 12.54
C GLN A 119 28.76 -2.20 12.22
N TYR A 120 27.59 -1.68 12.60
CA TYR A 120 27.17 -0.32 12.27
C TYR A 120 26.88 0.48 13.54
N PHE A 121 27.43 1.70 13.59
CA PHE A 121 27.28 2.59 14.73
C PHE A 121 26.91 4.00 14.27
N ILE A 122 26.12 4.68 15.09
CA ILE A 122 25.75 6.08 14.92
C ILE A 122 26.27 6.87 16.11
N ASP A 123 26.92 7.99 15.81
CA ASP A 123 27.39 8.96 16.79
C ASP A 123 27.03 10.37 16.31
N LYS A 124 25.86 10.85 16.74
CA LYS A 124 25.28 12.15 16.36
C LYS A 124 25.11 12.32 14.84
N LYS A 125 26.13 12.83 14.16
CA LYS A 125 26.16 13.04 12.70
C LYS A 125 27.03 12.02 11.98
N ASN A 126 27.80 11.23 12.72
CA ASN A 126 28.73 10.26 12.18
C ASN A 126 28.03 8.91 12.07
N PHE A 127 28.21 8.27 10.92
CA PHE A 127 27.84 6.89 10.70
C PHE A 127 29.12 6.09 10.46
N ILE A 128 29.30 5.02 11.23
CA ILE A 128 30.55 4.27 11.25
C ILE A 128 30.24 2.81 10.90
N ILE A 129 30.95 2.31 9.89
CA ILE A 129 30.92 0.89 9.51
C ILE A 129 32.25 0.28 9.93
N PHE A 130 32.19 -0.76 10.75
CA PHE A 130 33.33 -1.62 11.08
C PHE A 130 33.24 -2.91 10.27
N MET A 131 34.30 -3.23 9.54
CA MET A 131 34.45 -4.50 8.84
C MET A 131 35.81 -5.08 9.20
N ASN A 132 35.82 -6.24 9.85
CA ASN A 132 37.04 -6.85 10.39
C ASN A 132 37.81 -5.89 11.33
N SER A 133 38.83 -5.20 10.80
CA SER A 133 39.67 -4.23 11.50
C SER A 133 39.69 -2.85 10.83
N GLU A 134 38.90 -2.65 9.78
CA GLU A 134 38.78 -1.38 9.07
C GLU A 134 37.57 -0.59 9.58
N GLU A 135 37.82 0.67 9.92
CA GLU A 135 36.79 1.65 10.28
C GLU A 135 36.53 2.56 9.07
N ARG A 136 35.32 2.52 8.51
CA ARG A 136 34.86 3.47 7.51
C ARG A 136 33.91 4.49 8.16
N LYS A 137 34.30 5.76 8.08
CA LYS A 137 33.54 6.88 8.66
C LYS A 137 32.81 7.68 7.59
N PHE A 138 31.53 7.87 7.85
CA PHE A 138 30.64 8.69 7.05
C PHE A 138 29.96 9.73 7.93
N THR A 139 29.34 10.70 7.29
CA THR A 139 28.49 11.72 7.91
C THR A 139 27.11 11.69 7.27
N HIS A 140 26.06 11.94 8.05
CA HIS A 140 24.68 12.07 7.54
C HIS A 140 24.07 13.41 7.98
N LYS A 141 23.00 13.82 7.29
CA LYS A 141 22.27 15.06 7.59
C LYS A 141 20.99 14.86 8.41
N ILE A 142 20.59 13.60 8.60
CA ILE A 142 19.37 13.25 9.35
C ILE A 142 19.48 13.73 10.80
N LYS A 143 18.40 14.30 11.33
CA LYS A 143 18.28 14.67 12.75
C LYS A 143 18.38 13.41 13.61
N PHE A 144 19.18 13.46 14.67
CA PHE A 144 19.47 12.30 15.52
C PHE A 144 18.19 11.65 16.08
N GLU A 145 17.19 12.45 16.45
CA GLU A 145 15.92 11.97 17.01
C GLU A 145 15.12 11.14 16.01
N VAL A 146 15.15 11.53 14.72
CA VAL A 146 14.46 10.79 13.65
C VAL A 146 15.18 9.47 13.39
N LEU A 147 16.51 9.50 13.36
CA LEU A 147 17.31 8.31 13.16
C LEU A 147 17.16 7.32 14.32
N GLN A 148 17.13 7.80 15.56
CA GLN A 148 16.86 6.99 16.74
C GLN A 148 15.45 6.39 16.70
N MET A 149 14.45 7.14 16.23
CA MET A 149 13.09 6.61 16.03
C MET A 149 13.07 5.46 15.02
N ILE A 150 13.74 5.61 13.88
CA ILE A 150 13.82 4.56 12.84
C ILE A 150 14.51 3.28 13.37
N ILE A 151 15.51 3.44 14.23
CA ILE A 151 16.37 2.34 14.69
C ILE A 151 15.80 1.65 15.92
N ASP A 152 15.30 2.40 16.90
CA ASP A 152 14.92 1.85 18.20
C ASP A 152 13.46 1.41 18.28
N HIS A 153 12.59 1.94 17.41
CA HIS A 153 11.18 1.56 17.43
C HIS A 153 10.94 0.25 16.69
N GLN A 154 10.02 -0.54 17.22
CA GLN A 154 9.47 -1.69 16.52
C GLN A 154 8.19 -1.27 15.79
N PHE A 155 8.23 -1.25 14.47
CA PHE A 155 7.07 -0.95 13.64
C PHE A 155 6.31 -2.24 13.30
N SER A 156 5.00 -2.12 13.02
CA SER A 156 4.19 -3.29 12.65
C SER A 156 4.54 -3.83 11.26
N ASN A 157 5.03 -2.96 10.36
CA ASN A 157 5.51 -3.36 9.03
C ASN A 157 6.78 -2.57 8.63
N SER A 158 7.41 -3.00 7.54
CA SER A 158 8.65 -2.40 7.00
C SER A 158 8.44 -1.15 6.15
N LEU A 159 7.20 -0.77 5.83
CA LEU A 159 6.88 0.47 5.08
C LEU A 159 7.11 1.70 5.95
N GLU A 160 6.70 1.68 7.21
CA GLU A 160 6.86 2.83 8.10
C GLU A 160 8.34 3.27 8.25
N PRO A 161 9.29 2.40 8.64
CA PRO A 161 10.69 2.80 8.73
C PRO A 161 11.28 3.21 7.36
N PHE A 162 10.79 2.64 6.26
CA PHE A 162 11.17 3.05 4.90
C PHE A 162 10.71 4.47 4.56
N PHE A 163 9.45 4.82 4.82
CA PHE A 163 8.94 6.17 4.53
C PHE A 163 9.43 7.22 5.53
N LEU A 164 9.73 6.83 6.77
CA LEU A 164 10.47 7.69 7.70
C LEU A 164 11.89 7.97 7.19
N SER A 165 12.57 6.96 6.66
CA SER A 165 13.86 7.13 5.99
C SER A 165 13.74 8.07 4.78
N TYR A 166 12.67 7.96 4.00
CA TYR A 166 12.40 8.88 2.87
C TYR A 166 12.27 10.32 3.32
N LEU A 167 11.44 10.61 4.32
CA LEU A 167 11.28 11.96 4.86
C LEU A 167 12.57 12.49 5.49
N ALA A 168 13.34 11.63 6.14
CA ALA A 168 14.61 11.98 6.78
C ALA A 168 15.70 12.36 5.77
N ASN A 169 15.76 11.63 4.64
CA ASN A 169 16.76 11.82 3.60
C ASN A 169 16.33 12.79 2.50
N ASN A 170 15.02 12.99 2.32
CA ASN A 170 14.40 13.67 1.18
C ASN A 170 14.84 13.07 -0.18
N GLN A 171 15.06 11.75 -0.22
CA GLN A 171 15.55 11.04 -1.38
C GLN A 171 15.17 9.56 -1.28
N LEU A 172 14.69 8.95 -2.36
CA LEU A 172 14.42 7.51 -2.43
C LEU A 172 15.66 6.72 -2.88
N PRO A 173 15.79 5.44 -2.47
CA PRO A 173 16.75 4.54 -3.07
C PRO A 173 16.51 4.40 -4.58
N PRO A 174 17.57 4.36 -5.41
CA PRO A 174 17.40 4.24 -6.85
C PRO A 174 16.75 2.89 -7.18
N SER A 175 15.61 2.91 -7.87
CA SER A 175 14.87 1.71 -8.28
C SER A 175 15.59 0.94 -9.38
N THR A 176 16.69 0.28 -9.02
CA THR A 176 17.49 -0.57 -9.92
C THR A 176 17.20 -2.04 -9.66
N ASN A 177 17.34 -2.86 -10.70
CA ASN A 177 17.18 -4.32 -10.57
C ASN A 177 18.12 -4.92 -9.52
N LEU A 178 19.28 -4.30 -9.29
CA LEU A 178 20.27 -4.78 -8.32
C LEU A 178 19.80 -4.67 -6.86
N ILE A 179 18.89 -3.74 -6.55
CA ILE A 179 18.28 -3.62 -5.22
C ILE A 179 16.83 -4.11 -5.19
N SER A 180 16.38 -4.78 -6.25
CA SER A 180 15.00 -5.25 -6.35
C SER A 180 14.63 -6.18 -5.20
N THR A 181 15.52 -7.09 -4.80
CA THR A 181 15.33 -7.97 -3.64
C THR A 181 15.12 -7.19 -2.34
N TYR A 182 15.79 -6.06 -2.16
CA TYR A 182 15.62 -5.20 -1.00
C TYR A 182 14.24 -4.56 -1.03
N LEU A 183 13.89 -3.95 -2.18
CA LEU A 183 12.61 -3.29 -2.37
C LEU A 183 11.43 -4.26 -2.23
N TYR A 184 11.47 -5.47 -2.80
CA TYR A 184 10.42 -6.49 -2.64
C TYR A 184 10.20 -6.93 -1.19
N LYS A 185 11.25 -7.00 -0.38
CA LYS A 185 11.11 -7.37 1.03
C LYS A 185 10.51 -6.26 1.89
N ILE A 186 10.65 -5.00 1.48
CA ILE A 186 10.41 -3.85 2.34
C ILE A 186 9.20 -3.05 1.86
N VAL A 187 9.17 -2.71 0.57
CA VAL A 187 8.17 -1.81 -0.01
C VAL A 187 7.28 -2.50 -1.02
N PHE A 188 7.80 -3.32 -1.92
CA PHE A 188 7.01 -3.90 -3.02
C PHE A 188 6.28 -5.16 -2.56
N ASN A 189 5.32 -4.98 -1.65
CA ASN A 189 4.54 -6.04 -1.00
C ASN A 189 3.03 -5.72 -0.96
N GLU A 190 2.24 -6.67 -0.45
CA GLU A 190 0.78 -6.54 -0.34
C GLU A 190 0.35 -5.34 0.50
N SER A 191 1.04 -5.09 1.63
CA SER A 191 0.75 -3.96 2.51
C SER A 191 0.90 -2.62 1.79
N PHE A 192 1.87 -2.48 0.89
CA PHE A 192 2.05 -1.28 0.09
C PHE A 192 0.90 -1.10 -0.89
N LEU A 193 0.51 -2.15 -1.63
CA LEU A 193 -0.60 -2.08 -2.57
C LEU A 193 -1.92 -1.79 -1.88
N VAL A 194 -2.13 -2.38 -0.71
CA VAL A 194 -3.27 -2.07 0.15
C VAL A 194 -3.17 -0.62 0.63
N ALA A 195 -2.06 -0.13 1.15
CA ALA A 195 -1.95 1.28 1.52
C ALA A 195 -2.24 2.24 0.34
N TYR A 196 -1.82 1.85 -0.87
CA TYR A 196 -1.97 2.64 -2.10
C TYR A 196 -3.43 2.97 -2.45
N HIS A 197 -4.39 2.10 -2.14
CA HIS A 197 -5.79 2.35 -2.49
C HIS A 197 -6.40 3.57 -1.79
N LYS A 198 -5.78 4.02 -0.69
CA LYS A 198 -6.22 5.18 0.10
C LYS A 198 -5.62 6.50 -0.38
N ILE A 199 -4.79 6.49 -1.43
CA ILE A 199 -4.32 7.71 -2.08
C ILE A 199 -5.51 8.47 -2.68
N PRO A 200 -5.60 9.81 -2.54
CA PRO A 200 -6.67 10.59 -3.15
C PRO A 200 -6.82 10.37 -4.66
N SER A 201 -8.06 10.26 -5.14
CA SER A 201 -8.39 9.92 -6.54
C SER A 201 -7.70 10.79 -7.59
N LYS A 202 -7.44 12.07 -7.28
CA LYS A 202 -6.73 13.02 -8.15
C LYS A 202 -5.30 12.58 -8.53
N TYR A 203 -4.65 11.73 -7.73
CA TYR A 203 -3.31 11.19 -8.02
C TYR A 203 -3.34 9.80 -8.65
N LEU A 204 -4.52 9.22 -8.79
CA LEU A 204 -4.72 7.91 -9.38
C LEU A 204 -5.12 8.11 -10.83
N THR A 205 -4.17 8.32 -11.75
CA THR A 205 -4.45 8.37 -13.19
C THR A 205 -4.67 6.97 -13.75
N ASN A 206 -5.17 6.84 -14.99
CA ASN A 206 -5.32 5.51 -15.62
C ASN A 206 -3.97 4.75 -15.70
N ASN A 207 -2.87 5.45 -15.97
CA ASN A 207 -1.53 4.86 -15.99
C ASN A 207 -1.12 4.32 -14.61
N ILE A 208 -1.37 5.09 -13.54
CA ILE A 208 -1.09 4.65 -12.17
C ILE A 208 -1.94 3.43 -11.79
N MET A 209 -3.21 3.41 -12.21
CA MET A 209 -4.09 2.27 -11.95
C MET A 209 -3.65 1.02 -12.74
N GLU A 210 -3.17 1.17 -13.99
CA GLU A 210 -2.60 0.07 -14.79
C GLU A 210 -1.31 -0.48 -14.16
N ASN A 211 -0.46 0.39 -13.62
CA ASN A 211 0.72 -0.01 -12.84
C ASN A 211 0.33 -0.71 -11.53
N TRP A 212 -0.68 -0.22 -10.80
CA TRP A 212 -1.17 -0.90 -9.60
C TRP A 212 -1.65 -2.31 -9.92
N TYR A 213 -2.44 -2.46 -10.99
CA TYR A 213 -2.91 -3.77 -11.43
C TYR A 213 -1.74 -4.69 -11.80
N THR A 214 -0.77 -4.20 -12.57
CA THR A 214 0.43 -4.97 -12.97
C THR A 214 1.26 -5.41 -11.74
N ALA A 215 1.51 -4.50 -10.80
CA ALA A 215 2.24 -4.79 -9.56
C ALA A 215 1.54 -5.85 -8.71
N SER A 216 0.20 -5.83 -8.68
CA SER A 216 -0.63 -6.73 -7.87
C SER A 216 -0.77 -8.15 -8.42
N GLN A 217 -0.40 -8.45 -9.67
CA GLN A 217 -0.78 -9.71 -10.33
C GLN A 217 -0.41 -10.99 -9.58
N MET A 218 0.71 -10.99 -8.85
CA MET A 218 1.20 -12.16 -8.09
C MET A 218 0.44 -12.41 -6.78
N SER A 219 -0.22 -11.38 -6.24
CA SER A 219 -0.96 -11.39 -4.98
C SER A 219 -2.36 -10.79 -5.12
N PHE A 220 -2.89 -10.77 -6.35
CA PHE A 220 -4.09 -10.01 -6.69
C PHE A 220 -5.29 -10.49 -5.87
N ASP A 221 -5.42 -11.80 -5.69
CA ASP A 221 -6.48 -12.40 -4.89
C ASP A 221 -6.46 -11.91 -3.43
N SER A 222 -5.31 -11.95 -2.77
CA SER A 222 -5.12 -11.49 -1.39
C SER A 222 -5.38 -9.99 -1.25
N VAL A 223 -4.73 -9.20 -2.10
CA VAL A 223 -4.82 -7.73 -2.06
C VAL A 223 -6.24 -7.29 -2.39
N PHE A 224 -6.84 -7.78 -3.47
CA PHE A 224 -8.18 -7.40 -3.89
C PHE A 224 -9.24 -7.84 -2.88
N THR A 225 -9.09 -9.01 -2.26
CA THR A 225 -9.96 -9.45 -1.14
C THR A 225 -9.91 -8.44 0.01
N THR A 226 -8.72 -8.00 0.38
CA THR A 226 -8.53 -6.99 1.44
C THR A 226 -9.18 -5.66 1.06
N LEU A 227 -9.02 -5.20 -0.19
CA LEU A 227 -9.67 -3.99 -0.69
C LEU A 227 -11.20 -4.08 -0.65
N VAL A 228 -11.76 -5.22 -1.09
CA VAL A 228 -13.20 -5.46 -1.04
C VAL A 228 -13.70 -5.44 0.41
N ARG A 229 -12.99 -6.06 1.35
CA ARG A 229 -13.36 -6.02 2.77
C ARG A 229 -13.38 -4.60 3.32
N TYR A 230 -12.36 -3.79 3.01
CA TYR A 230 -12.33 -2.39 3.40
C TYR A 230 -13.49 -1.61 2.83
N TYR A 231 -13.70 -1.74 1.52
CA TYR A 231 -14.78 -1.05 0.84
C TYR A 231 -16.14 -1.41 1.44
N LEU A 232 -16.38 -2.71 1.67
CA LEU A 232 -17.63 -3.18 2.22
C LEU A 232 -17.81 -2.78 3.69
N LYS A 233 -16.74 -2.56 4.48
CA LYS A 233 -16.77 -2.24 5.92
C LYS A 233 -17.74 -1.11 6.26
N ASP A 234 -17.80 -0.08 5.42
CA ASP A 234 -18.61 1.12 5.66
C ASP A 234 -19.95 1.11 4.90
N GLN A 235 -20.25 0.02 4.16
CA GLN A 235 -21.51 -0.13 3.42
C GLN A 235 -22.63 -0.67 4.31
N SER A 236 -23.87 -0.29 4.00
CA SER A 236 -25.07 -0.77 4.67
C SER A 236 -25.72 -1.94 3.93
N PHE A 237 -26.48 -2.75 4.67
CA PHE A 237 -27.30 -3.82 4.12
C PHE A 237 -28.25 -3.28 3.03
N ASN A 238 -28.31 -3.95 1.87
CA ASN A 238 -29.05 -3.56 0.66
C ASN A 238 -28.57 -2.28 -0.07
N HIS A 239 -27.51 -1.61 0.39
CA HIS A 239 -26.97 -0.42 -0.29
C HIS A 239 -25.45 -0.52 -0.42
N ILE A 240 -25.02 -1.04 -1.57
CA ILE A 240 -23.62 -1.00 -2.00
C ILE A 240 -23.46 0.14 -3.01
N ASP A 241 -22.74 1.20 -2.66
CA ASP A 241 -22.55 2.39 -3.51
C ASP A 241 -21.37 2.26 -4.49
N LEU A 242 -21.34 1.16 -5.25
CA LEU A 242 -20.35 1.02 -6.32
C LEU A 242 -20.73 1.98 -7.44
N ASN A 243 -19.85 2.95 -7.71
CA ASN A 243 -19.94 3.89 -8.82
C ASN A 243 -18.63 3.88 -9.64
N ASP A 244 -18.57 4.69 -10.70
CA ASP A 244 -17.45 4.75 -11.65
C ASP A 244 -16.11 5.15 -11.02
N ASP A 245 -16.14 5.90 -9.91
CA ASP A 245 -14.96 6.51 -9.30
C ASP A 245 -14.35 5.65 -8.19
N THR A 246 -15.06 4.62 -7.70
CA THR A 246 -14.52 3.74 -6.65
C THR A 246 -13.28 3.00 -7.15
N PHE A 247 -12.30 2.80 -6.26
CA PHE A 247 -11.06 2.10 -6.60
C PHE A 247 -11.31 0.70 -7.18
N ILE A 248 -12.28 -0.02 -6.62
CA ILE A 248 -12.71 -1.36 -7.06
C ILE A 248 -13.24 -1.32 -8.50
N THR A 249 -14.12 -0.36 -8.83
CA THR A 249 -14.65 -0.19 -10.19
C THR A 249 -13.53 0.13 -11.18
N ARG A 250 -12.62 1.04 -10.80
CA ARG A 250 -11.52 1.49 -11.66
C ARG A 250 -10.51 0.40 -11.98
N ILE A 251 -10.12 -0.44 -11.00
CA ILE A 251 -9.29 -1.62 -11.26
C ILE A 251 -10.03 -2.64 -12.12
N THR A 252 -11.32 -2.87 -11.85
CA THR A 252 -12.12 -3.81 -12.65
C THR A 252 -12.23 -3.35 -14.10
N LYS A 253 -12.31 -2.04 -14.36
CA LYS A 253 -12.29 -1.47 -15.72
C LYS A 253 -11.00 -1.82 -16.48
N ILE A 254 -9.85 -1.81 -15.81
CA ILE A 254 -8.57 -2.23 -16.40
C ILE A 254 -8.56 -3.73 -16.71
N ILE A 255 -9.13 -4.55 -15.83
CA ILE A 255 -9.26 -5.99 -16.03
C ILE A 255 -10.16 -6.28 -17.25
N ILE A 256 -11.31 -5.59 -17.34
CA ILE A 256 -12.26 -5.71 -18.46
C ILE A 256 -11.64 -5.27 -19.79
N LYS A 257 -10.86 -4.17 -19.81
CA LYS A 257 -10.13 -3.72 -21.01
C LYS A 257 -9.30 -4.85 -21.63
N ASN A 258 -8.76 -5.74 -20.79
CA ASN A 258 -7.97 -6.89 -21.21
C ASN A 258 -8.80 -8.15 -21.46
N ASP A 259 -10.11 -8.16 -21.21
CA ASP A 259 -11.02 -9.29 -21.42
C ASP A 259 -11.72 -9.20 -22.78
N ARG A 260 -11.08 -9.77 -23.80
CA ARG A 260 -11.58 -9.79 -25.18
C ARG A 260 -13.04 -10.26 -25.30
N LYS A 261 -13.43 -11.30 -24.56
CA LYS A 261 -14.77 -11.89 -24.67
C LYS A 261 -15.83 -10.99 -24.04
N PHE A 262 -15.50 -10.33 -22.93
CA PHE A 262 -16.37 -9.32 -22.34
C PHE A 262 -16.48 -8.08 -23.26
N ASN A 263 -15.40 -7.69 -23.91
CA ASN A 263 -15.42 -6.60 -24.89
C ASN A 263 -16.25 -6.95 -26.14
N GLU A 264 -16.18 -8.19 -26.64
CA GLU A 264 -17.06 -8.68 -27.71
C GLU A 264 -18.55 -8.62 -27.31
N PHE A 265 -18.86 -8.98 -26.06
CA PHE A 265 -20.22 -8.84 -25.53
C PHE A 265 -20.68 -7.38 -25.46
N THR A 266 -19.89 -6.48 -24.89
CA THR A 266 -20.28 -5.06 -24.80
C THR A 266 -20.46 -4.45 -26.19
N ASN A 267 -19.63 -4.84 -27.17
CA ASN A 267 -19.80 -4.44 -28.56
C ASN A 267 -21.12 -4.89 -29.19
N SER A 268 -21.69 -6.01 -28.75
CA SER A 268 -23.00 -6.46 -29.24
C SER A 268 -24.16 -5.57 -28.78
N LEU A 269 -23.95 -4.70 -27.79
CA LEU A 269 -24.96 -3.78 -27.23
C LEU A 269 -25.10 -2.47 -28.03
N GLN A 270 -24.33 -2.25 -29.10
CA GLN A 270 -24.38 -1.01 -29.90
C GLN A 270 -25.70 -0.77 -30.64
N GLN A 271 -26.46 -1.83 -30.92
CA GLN A 271 -27.66 -1.72 -31.73
C GLN A 271 -28.82 -1.21 -30.87
N THR A 272 -29.54 -0.20 -31.36
CA THR A 272 -30.84 0.16 -30.80
C THR A 272 -31.78 -1.01 -31.02
N PHE A 273 -32.26 -1.61 -29.94
CA PHE A 273 -33.20 -2.72 -29.99
C PHE A 273 -34.58 -2.24 -29.56
N ASP A 274 -35.62 -2.66 -30.28
CA ASP A 274 -37.02 -2.45 -29.86
C ASP A 274 -37.31 -3.13 -28.51
N ASP A 275 -36.56 -4.19 -28.19
CA ASP A 275 -36.62 -4.91 -26.92
C ASP A 275 -35.20 -5.17 -26.37
N PRO A 276 -34.63 -4.21 -25.61
CA PRO A 276 -33.28 -4.33 -25.07
C PRO A 276 -33.14 -5.46 -24.05
N ILE A 277 -34.22 -5.84 -23.34
CA ILE A 277 -34.19 -6.87 -22.30
C ILE A 277 -34.05 -8.26 -22.94
N ASN A 278 -34.89 -8.56 -23.93
CA ASN A 278 -34.90 -9.87 -24.60
C ASN A 278 -33.64 -10.13 -25.43
N LYS A 279 -32.89 -9.09 -25.79
CA LYS A 279 -31.55 -9.23 -26.41
C LYS A 279 -30.44 -9.33 -25.39
N PHE A 280 -30.52 -8.54 -24.31
CA PHE A 280 -29.49 -8.49 -23.29
C PHE A 280 -29.36 -9.79 -22.51
N LEU A 281 -30.45 -10.33 -21.96
CA LEU A 281 -30.37 -11.49 -21.06
C LEU A 281 -29.75 -12.73 -21.74
N PRO A 282 -30.14 -13.11 -22.99
CA PRO A 282 -29.51 -14.24 -23.68
C PRO A 282 -28.05 -13.98 -24.06
N ALA A 283 -27.70 -12.75 -24.47
CA ALA A 283 -26.31 -12.40 -24.76
C ALA A 283 -25.47 -12.45 -23.48
N PHE A 284 -26.02 -11.90 -22.39
CA PHE A 284 -25.39 -11.89 -21.07
C PHE A 284 -25.19 -13.31 -20.55
N SER A 285 -26.14 -14.23 -20.75
CA SER A 285 -26.02 -15.63 -20.33
C SER A 285 -24.91 -16.41 -21.06
N GLN A 286 -24.50 -15.96 -22.25
CA GLN A 286 -23.46 -16.61 -23.06
C GLN A 286 -22.05 -16.08 -22.80
N ILE A 287 -21.89 -14.99 -22.05
CA ILE A 287 -20.57 -14.42 -21.76
C ILE A 287 -19.69 -15.44 -21.06
N THR A 288 -18.48 -15.60 -21.60
CA THR A 288 -17.38 -16.27 -20.90
C THR A 288 -16.31 -15.22 -20.60
N THR A 289 -15.90 -15.10 -19.35
CA THR A 289 -14.90 -14.10 -18.92
C THR A 289 -13.52 -14.74 -18.82
N LYS A 290 -12.48 -13.93 -18.94
CA LYS A 290 -11.12 -14.30 -18.53
C LYS A 290 -11.11 -14.62 -17.03
N THR A 291 -10.16 -15.46 -16.63
CA THR A 291 -10.10 -15.97 -15.27
C THR A 291 -9.90 -14.88 -14.21
N THR A 292 -9.15 -13.82 -14.52
CA THR A 292 -8.95 -12.70 -13.58
C THR A 292 -10.23 -11.91 -13.34
N LEU A 293 -11.01 -11.62 -14.40
CA LEU A 293 -12.31 -10.98 -14.23
C LEU A 293 -13.25 -11.88 -13.43
N HIS A 294 -13.30 -13.18 -13.78
CA HIS A 294 -14.11 -14.15 -13.04
C HIS A 294 -13.75 -14.17 -11.54
N MET A 295 -12.47 -14.17 -11.20
CA MET A 295 -12.03 -14.12 -9.81
C MET A 295 -12.41 -12.81 -9.13
N THR A 296 -12.25 -11.68 -9.80
CA THR A 296 -12.64 -10.36 -9.29
C THR A 296 -14.12 -10.36 -8.88
N LEU A 297 -14.99 -10.88 -9.76
CA LEU A 297 -16.42 -11.00 -9.51
C LEU A 297 -16.72 -12.01 -8.38
N PHE A 298 -16.00 -13.13 -8.35
CA PHE A 298 -16.13 -14.14 -7.29
C PHE A 298 -15.76 -13.58 -5.91
N ILE A 299 -14.62 -12.88 -5.78
CA ILE A 299 -14.17 -12.27 -4.52
C ILE A 299 -15.21 -11.26 -4.04
N LEU A 300 -15.68 -10.37 -4.93
CA LEU A 300 -16.70 -9.39 -4.58
C LEU A 300 -17.98 -10.07 -4.09
N TYR A 301 -18.46 -11.09 -4.80
CA TYR A 301 -19.63 -11.87 -4.39
C TYR A 301 -19.43 -12.53 -3.04
N PHE A 302 -18.30 -13.20 -2.84
CA PHE A 302 -18.01 -13.98 -1.65
C PHE A 302 -17.95 -13.09 -0.42
N GLU A 303 -17.19 -11.99 -0.47
CA GLU A 303 -17.06 -11.07 0.66
C GLU A 303 -18.36 -10.29 0.92
N ALA A 304 -19.11 -9.89 -0.11
CA ALA A 304 -20.44 -9.29 0.05
C ALA A 304 -21.46 -10.26 0.66
N THR A 305 -21.40 -11.54 0.28
CA THR A 305 -22.26 -12.59 0.86
C THR A 305 -21.91 -12.85 2.31
N LYS A 306 -20.61 -12.91 2.64
CA LYS A 306 -20.11 -13.10 4.01
C LYS A 306 -20.54 -11.94 4.92
N LYS A 307 -20.49 -10.70 4.43
CA LYS A 307 -20.88 -9.53 5.22
C LYS A 307 -22.41 -9.35 5.32
N PHE A 308 -23.14 -9.62 4.24
CA PHE A 308 -24.57 -9.33 4.13
C PHE A 308 -25.38 -10.59 3.84
N ASN A 309 -25.58 -10.93 2.56
CA ASN A 309 -26.28 -12.12 2.10
C ASN A 309 -26.04 -12.36 0.60
N ALA A 310 -26.51 -13.50 0.08
CA ALA A 310 -26.33 -13.86 -1.33
C ALA A 310 -26.97 -12.87 -2.32
N GLN A 311 -28.14 -12.31 -1.98
CA GLN A 311 -28.82 -11.31 -2.82
C GLN A 311 -27.96 -10.06 -3.02
N THR A 312 -27.34 -9.59 -1.93
CA THR A 312 -26.41 -8.46 -1.95
C THR A 312 -25.14 -8.79 -2.75
N GLY A 313 -24.67 -10.04 -2.68
CA GLY A 313 -23.57 -10.53 -3.52
C GLY A 313 -23.88 -10.44 -5.02
N TYR A 314 -25.08 -10.86 -5.45
CA TYR A 314 -25.50 -10.72 -6.86
C TYR A 314 -25.64 -9.26 -7.28
N LEU A 315 -26.21 -8.41 -6.41
CA LEU A 315 -26.29 -6.98 -6.65
C LEU A 315 -24.91 -6.34 -6.82
N ALA A 316 -23.93 -6.72 -6.00
CA ALA A 316 -22.57 -6.22 -6.07
C ALA A 316 -21.91 -6.54 -7.42
N ILE A 317 -22.03 -7.80 -7.86
CA ILE A 317 -21.55 -8.22 -9.20
C ILE A 317 -22.22 -7.39 -10.30
N GLY A 318 -23.55 -7.28 -10.27
CA GLY A 318 -24.31 -6.57 -11.29
C GLY A 318 -23.91 -5.10 -11.40
N LYS A 319 -23.83 -4.39 -10.25
CA LYS A 319 -23.33 -3.01 -10.19
C LYS A 319 -21.91 -2.89 -10.73
N LEU A 320 -21.01 -3.78 -10.31
CA LEU A 320 -19.61 -3.73 -10.76
C LEU A 320 -19.50 -3.92 -12.27
N LEU A 321 -20.20 -4.90 -12.85
CA LEU A 321 -20.19 -5.14 -14.30
C LEU A 321 -20.81 -3.97 -15.08
N TYR A 322 -21.85 -3.35 -14.52
CA TYR A 322 -22.44 -2.15 -15.09
C TYR A 322 -21.44 -0.99 -15.11
N PHE A 323 -20.97 -0.52 -13.95
CA PHE A 323 -20.11 0.67 -13.87
C PHE A 323 -18.69 0.44 -14.43
N ALA A 324 -18.11 -0.75 -14.27
CA ALA A 324 -16.74 -1.00 -14.76
C ALA A 324 -16.68 -1.30 -16.26
N GLY A 325 -17.75 -1.86 -16.84
CA GLY A 325 -17.71 -2.45 -18.18
C GLY A 325 -18.76 -1.91 -19.14
N ILE A 326 -20.03 -1.94 -18.75
CA ILE A 326 -21.15 -1.68 -19.65
C ILE A 326 -21.45 -0.17 -19.75
N HIS A 327 -21.61 0.53 -18.63
CA HIS A 327 -21.93 1.96 -18.60
C HIS A 327 -20.91 2.83 -19.35
N PRO A 328 -19.57 2.69 -19.15
CA PRO A 328 -18.60 3.49 -19.90
C PRO A 328 -18.70 3.28 -21.41
N TYR A 329 -19.08 2.07 -21.83
CA TYR A 329 -19.28 1.74 -23.22
C TYR A 329 -20.54 2.40 -23.80
N LEU A 330 -21.66 2.31 -23.08
CA LEU A 330 -22.94 2.87 -23.51
C LEU A 330 -22.88 4.39 -23.62
N VAL A 331 -22.23 5.06 -22.66
CA VAL A 331 -22.00 6.52 -22.69
C VAL A 331 -21.16 6.90 -23.91
N ALA A 332 -20.07 6.17 -24.20
CA ALA A 332 -19.23 6.46 -25.35
C ALA A 332 -19.95 6.29 -26.70
N ASN A 333 -20.99 5.48 -26.76
CA ASN A 333 -21.77 5.21 -27.98
C ASN A 333 -23.15 5.90 -27.99
N ASN A 334 -23.46 6.76 -27.01
CA ASN A 334 -24.78 7.41 -26.86
C ASN A 334 -25.96 6.42 -26.92
N CYS A 335 -25.85 5.27 -26.26
CA CYS A 335 -26.89 4.25 -26.30
C CYS A 335 -28.13 4.66 -25.49
N GLU A 336 -29.29 4.74 -26.13
CA GLU A 336 -30.56 5.15 -25.51
C GLU A 336 -31.08 4.14 -24.46
N SER A 337 -30.58 2.90 -24.48
CA SER A 337 -30.99 1.82 -23.55
C SER A 337 -30.21 1.77 -22.23
N ASP A 338 -29.35 2.76 -21.93
CA ASP A 338 -28.52 2.77 -20.72
C ASP A 338 -29.33 2.64 -19.42
N SER A 339 -30.47 3.35 -19.32
CA SER A 339 -31.36 3.25 -18.16
C SER A 339 -31.89 1.84 -17.95
N VAL A 340 -32.24 1.12 -19.02
CA VAL A 340 -32.74 -0.26 -18.95
C VAL A 340 -31.65 -1.21 -18.47
N TYR A 341 -30.43 -1.11 -19.01
CA TYR A 341 -29.33 -1.97 -18.58
C TYR A 341 -28.91 -1.70 -17.13
N LYS A 342 -28.97 -0.43 -16.70
CA LYS A 342 -28.80 -0.04 -15.30
C LYS A 342 -29.83 -0.73 -14.42
N GLU A 343 -31.11 -0.67 -14.78
CA GLU A 343 -32.19 -1.29 -14.00
C GLU A 343 -31.99 -2.79 -13.86
N ILE A 344 -31.71 -3.51 -14.96
CA ILE A 344 -31.44 -4.95 -14.96
C ILE A 344 -30.30 -5.27 -13.98
N LEU A 345 -29.13 -4.67 -14.19
CA LEU A 345 -27.91 -5.03 -13.46
C LEU A 345 -27.87 -4.51 -12.01
N THR A 346 -28.72 -3.54 -11.67
CA THR A 346 -28.90 -3.06 -10.30
C THR A 346 -30.05 -3.75 -9.57
N PHE A 347 -30.67 -4.77 -10.19
CA PHE A 347 -31.83 -5.49 -9.63
C PHE A 347 -32.94 -4.54 -9.19
N SER A 348 -33.31 -3.59 -10.06
CA SER A 348 -34.39 -2.63 -9.77
C SER A 348 -35.66 -3.36 -9.34
N PRO A 349 -36.35 -2.91 -8.28
CA PRO A 349 -37.57 -3.56 -7.79
C PRO A 349 -38.72 -3.49 -8.80
N ASN A 350 -38.62 -2.61 -9.81
CA ASN A 350 -39.64 -2.43 -10.84
C ASN A 350 -39.56 -3.48 -11.97
N LEU A 351 -38.53 -4.33 -11.98
CA LEU A 351 -38.40 -5.37 -13.01
C LEU A 351 -39.33 -6.55 -12.73
N ASP A 352 -39.74 -7.21 -13.81
CA ASP A 352 -40.51 -8.46 -13.74
C ASP A 352 -39.75 -9.54 -12.93
N VAL A 353 -40.49 -10.30 -12.13
CA VAL A 353 -39.94 -11.35 -11.27
C VAL A 353 -39.17 -12.40 -12.07
N ASN A 354 -39.59 -12.71 -13.30
CA ASN A 354 -38.89 -13.67 -14.16
C ASN A 354 -37.54 -13.11 -14.64
N ILE A 355 -37.44 -11.79 -14.86
CA ILE A 355 -36.16 -11.13 -15.18
C ILE A 355 -35.20 -11.26 -14.00
N HIS A 356 -35.66 -11.02 -12.77
CA HIS A 356 -34.83 -11.20 -11.57
C HIS A 356 -34.36 -12.65 -11.41
N LEU A 357 -35.25 -13.63 -11.60
CA LEU A 357 -34.91 -15.05 -11.51
C LEU A 357 -33.88 -15.45 -12.57
N ASN A 358 -34.10 -15.07 -13.82
CA ASN A 358 -33.18 -15.36 -14.91
C ASN A 358 -31.81 -14.72 -14.66
N LEU A 359 -31.77 -13.46 -14.25
CA LEU A 359 -30.53 -12.77 -13.92
C LEU A 359 -29.77 -13.46 -12.78
N LYS A 360 -30.46 -13.91 -11.72
CA LYS A 360 -29.83 -14.69 -10.63
C LYS A 360 -29.19 -15.97 -11.15
N GLU A 361 -29.88 -16.73 -12.01
CA GLU A 361 -29.31 -17.95 -12.61
C GLU A 361 -28.08 -17.64 -13.46
N ILE A 362 -28.10 -16.57 -14.25
CA ILE A 362 -26.92 -16.15 -15.02
C ILE A 362 -25.76 -15.79 -14.08
N MET A 363 -26.02 -15.06 -13.00
CA MET A 363 -24.98 -14.61 -12.07
C MET A 363 -24.36 -15.75 -11.26
N LYS A 364 -25.05 -16.87 -11.03
CA LYS A 364 -24.51 -18.06 -10.33
C LYS A 364 -23.22 -18.59 -10.97
N ARG A 365 -23.00 -18.38 -12.27
CA ARG A 365 -21.74 -18.80 -12.90
C ARG A 365 -20.52 -18.10 -12.29
N PHE A 366 -20.67 -16.86 -11.84
CA PHE A 366 -19.58 -16.07 -11.25
C PHE A 366 -19.35 -16.39 -9.77
N THR A 367 -20.20 -17.21 -9.14
CA THR A 367 -20.09 -17.56 -7.72
C THR A 367 -19.25 -18.81 -7.47
N GLN A 368 -18.65 -19.39 -8.51
CA GLN A 368 -17.80 -20.57 -8.41
C GLN A 368 -16.32 -20.19 -8.51
N THR A 369 -15.47 -20.78 -7.67
CA THR A 369 -14.02 -20.56 -7.72
C THR A 369 -13.44 -21.10 -9.02
N SER A 370 -12.61 -20.31 -9.68
CA SER A 370 -11.75 -20.84 -10.74
C SER A 370 -10.59 -21.61 -10.10
N LYS A 371 -10.44 -22.89 -10.44
CA LYS A 371 -9.33 -23.75 -9.95
C LYS A 371 -7.95 -23.35 -10.49
N LYS A 372 -7.84 -22.34 -11.36
CA LYS A 372 -6.60 -21.95 -12.03
C LYS A 372 -6.38 -20.45 -11.95
N LEU A 373 -5.64 -19.98 -10.95
CA LEU A 373 -4.93 -18.71 -11.12
C LEU A 373 -3.48 -18.83 -10.66
N LYS A 374 -2.59 -18.84 -11.64
CA LYS A 374 -1.29 -18.20 -11.54
C LYS A 374 -1.16 -17.46 -12.85
N GLN A 375 -1.39 -16.15 -12.85
CA GLN A 375 -0.97 -15.36 -13.99
C GLN A 375 0.55 -15.18 -13.87
N PRO A 376 1.34 -15.59 -14.87
CA PRO A 376 2.75 -15.27 -14.88
C PRO A 376 2.89 -13.78 -15.18
N ALA A 377 3.04 -12.95 -14.15
CA ALA A 377 3.67 -11.66 -14.31
C ALA A 377 5.18 -11.89 -14.44
N SER A 378 5.86 -11.21 -15.36
CA SER A 378 7.32 -11.21 -15.32
C SER A 378 7.75 -10.40 -14.08
N ASN A 379 8.78 -10.88 -13.36
CA ASN A 379 9.31 -10.15 -12.20
C ASN A 379 9.79 -8.73 -12.58
N ALA A 380 10.14 -8.50 -13.85
CA ALA A 380 10.56 -7.20 -14.36
C ALA A 380 9.40 -6.22 -14.54
N ASP A 381 8.28 -6.67 -15.12
CA ASP A 381 7.09 -5.81 -15.30
C ASP A 381 6.51 -5.41 -13.96
N SER A 382 6.44 -6.35 -13.01
CA SER A 382 6.00 -6.07 -11.65
C SER A 382 6.93 -5.05 -10.97
N PHE A 383 8.24 -5.21 -11.10
CA PHE A 383 9.22 -4.28 -10.50
C PHE A 383 9.09 -2.87 -11.05
N ASN A 384 8.99 -2.74 -12.38
CA ASN A 384 8.79 -1.45 -13.04
C ASN A 384 7.49 -0.80 -12.57
N ALA A 385 6.40 -1.56 -12.54
CA ALA A 385 5.11 -1.07 -12.08
C ALA A 385 5.16 -0.57 -10.63
N TYR A 386 5.76 -1.34 -9.71
CA TYR A 386 5.99 -0.88 -8.33
C TYR A 386 6.85 0.39 -8.26
N SER A 387 7.87 0.49 -9.10
CA SER A 387 8.76 1.65 -9.16
C SER A 387 8.00 2.90 -9.61
N GLU A 388 7.13 2.80 -10.62
CA GLU A 388 6.23 3.87 -11.07
C GLU A 388 5.27 4.31 -9.95
N LEU A 389 4.71 3.35 -9.20
CA LEU A 389 3.85 3.66 -8.06
C LEU A 389 4.59 4.44 -6.97
N LEU A 390 5.83 4.05 -6.67
CA LEU A 390 6.69 4.72 -5.70
C LEU A 390 7.10 6.13 -6.18
N GLN A 391 7.43 6.28 -7.47
CA GLN A 391 7.73 7.58 -8.07
C GLN A 391 6.52 8.52 -8.05
N ASN A 392 5.30 8.00 -8.26
CA ASN A 392 4.10 8.80 -8.15
C ASN A 392 3.90 9.38 -6.74
N ILE A 393 4.31 8.66 -5.69
CA ILE A 393 4.32 9.17 -4.31
C ILE A 393 5.30 10.34 -4.18
N SER A 394 6.54 10.17 -4.64
CA SER A 394 7.56 11.21 -4.50
C SER A 394 7.29 12.44 -5.38
N ASN A 395 6.86 12.25 -6.62
CA ASN A 395 6.68 13.34 -7.59
C ASN A 395 5.48 14.23 -7.26
N ASN A 396 4.54 13.75 -6.45
CA ASN A 396 3.33 14.48 -6.06
C ASN A 396 3.30 14.85 -4.56
N ASP A 397 4.44 14.69 -3.85
CA ASP A 397 4.57 14.96 -2.41
C ASP A 397 3.46 14.32 -1.57
N ILE A 398 3.09 13.07 -1.90
CA ILE A 398 2.02 12.36 -1.20
C ILE A 398 2.53 11.95 0.18
N ASP A 399 1.84 12.37 1.24
CA ASP A 399 2.10 11.92 2.61
C ASP A 399 1.65 10.45 2.80
N PHE A 400 2.42 9.56 2.20
CA PHE A 400 2.13 8.13 2.20
C PHE A 400 2.37 7.50 3.57
N LEU A 401 3.22 8.09 4.41
CA LEU A 401 3.45 7.62 5.77
C LEU A 401 2.16 7.71 6.61
N SER A 402 1.45 8.85 6.54
CA SER A 402 0.15 8.99 7.20
C SER A 402 -0.89 8.00 6.68
N ILE A 403 -0.84 7.67 5.38
CA ILE A 403 -1.70 6.65 4.78
C ILE A 403 -1.38 5.25 5.36
N VAL A 404 -0.11 4.86 5.39
CA VAL A 404 0.33 3.57 5.96
C VAL A 404 -0.16 3.43 7.40
N ARG A 405 0.11 4.42 8.25
CA ARG A 405 -0.32 4.41 9.66
C ARG A 405 -1.82 4.33 9.83
N ARG A 406 -2.59 5.01 8.96
CA ARG A 406 -4.06 4.92 8.99
C ARG A 406 -4.54 3.52 8.62
N VAL A 407 -3.97 2.94 7.57
CA VAL A 407 -4.35 1.60 7.11
C VAL A 407 -4.02 0.55 8.16
N GLU A 408 -2.86 0.62 8.81
CA GLU A 408 -2.50 -0.30 9.90
C GLU A 408 -3.48 -0.29 11.06
N LYS A 409 -4.01 0.88 11.43
CA LYS A 409 -5.07 1.00 12.45
C LYS A 409 -6.41 0.41 12.00
N GLU A 410 -6.64 0.30 10.69
CA GLU A 410 -7.89 -0.16 10.11
C GLU A 410 -7.92 -1.67 9.83
N ILE A 411 -6.75 -2.35 9.72
CA ILE A 411 -6.65 -3.81 9.50
C ILE A 411 -7.24 -4.51 10.73
N PRO A 412 -8.41 -5.19 10.63
CA PRO A 412 -8.85 -6.06 11.70
C PRO A 412 -7.93 -7.29 11.74
N VAL A 413 -7.42 -7.60 12.94
CA VAL A 413 -6.67 -8.84 13.24
C VAL A 413 -7.52 -10.07 12.93
#